data_AF-A0A516RAB0-F1
#
_entry.id   AF-A0A516RAB0-F1
#
_cell.length_a   1.000
_cell.length_b   1.000
_cell.length_c   1.000
_cell.angle_alpha   90.00
_cell.angle_beta   90.00
_cell.angle_gamma   90.00
#
_symmetry.space_group_name_H-M   'P 1'
#
loop_
_entity.id
_entity.type
_entity.pdbx_description
1 polymer ?
#
loop_
_entity_poly.entity_id
_entity_poly.type
_entity_poly.pdbx_seq_one_letter_code
_entity_poly.pdbx_strand_id
1 'polypeptide(L)'
;MTAAPGTPLIHRLGRRHLLGAAAAATLASVGVMRTALARATPPGAPDEGSFDEMYRGRRIQGDPVLGERGAGPSAWRVTVDGRQLGLMRRADGSYLTMVDHYGSYETPLAAARGAVDELGVTARLSGHTH
;
A
#
# COMPACT_ATOMS: atom_id res chain seq x y z
N MET A 1 70.10 -14.34 17.00
CA MET A 1 68.63 -14.40 17.21
C MET A 1 68.03 -13.22 16.47
N THR A 2 67.24 -13.52 15.45
CA THR A 2 66.89 -12.68 14.30
C THR A 2 65.53 -12.01 14.52
N ALA A 3 65.45 -10.69 14.33
CA ALA A 3 64.20 -9.94 14.31
C ALA A 3 63.58 -9.94 12.90
N ALA A 4 62.26 -10.11 12.84
CA ALA A 4 61.47 -10.33 11.64
C ALA A 4 61.29 -9.08 10.76
N PRO A 5 61.08 -9.28 9.46
CA PRO A 5 60.21 -8.40 8.69
C PRO A 5 59.14 -9.16 7.89
N GLY A 6 57.99 -8.49 7.69
CA GLY A 6 57.10 -8.72 6.56
C GLY A 6 55.68 -9.20 6.90
N THR A 7 54.75 -8.27 7.09
CA THR A 7 53.39 -8.45 6.56
C THR A 7 53.48 -8.31 5.05
N PRO A 8 52.87 -9.20 4.25
CA PRO A 8 51.48 -8.95 3.87
C PRO A 8 50.66 -10.23 3.58
N LEU A 9 49.35 -10.06 3.46
CA LEU A 9 48.55 -10.43 2.27
C LEU A 9 47.13 -10.80 2.67
N ILE A 10 46.26 -9.90 2.23
CA ILE A 10 44.82 -10.03 2.11
C ILE A 10 44.56 -11.22 1.17
N HIS A 11 44.18 -12.37 1.72
CA HIS A 11 43.62 -13.46 0.91
C HIS A 11 42.11 -13.32 0.81
N ARG A 12 41.73 -12.79 -0.35
CA ARG A 12 40.38 -12.68 -0.89
C ARG A 12 39.80 -14.07 -1.18
N LEU A 13 38.46 -14.09 -1.24
CA LEU A 13 37.54 -15.11 -1.76
C LEU A 13 37.12 -16.26 -0.82
N GLY A 14 35.83 -16.23 -0.50
CA GLY A 14 34.97 -17.33 -0.94
C GLY A 14 33.84 -17.66 0.02
N ARG A 15 32.61 -17.31 -0.38
CA ARG A 15 31.48 -18.27 -0.49
C ARG A 15 30.20 -17.57 -0.92
N ARG A 16 30.08 -17.47 -2.26
CA ARG A 16 28.87 -17.74 -3.04
C ARG A 16 27.88 -18.65 -2.29
N HIS A 17 26.82 -18.06 -1.75
CA HIS A 17 25.61 -18.79 -1.35
C HIS A 17 24.46 -18.34 -2.26
N LEU A 18 24.47 -18.90 -3.47
CA LEU A 18 23.27 -19.02 -4.29
C LEU A 18 22.49 -20.21 -3.73
N LEU A 19 21.45 -19.93 -2.96
CA LEU A 19 20.43 -20.91 -2.62
C LEU A 19 19.12 -20.40 -3.23
N GLY A 20 18.81 -20.95 -4.40
CA GLY A 20 17.47 -20.94 -4.93
C GLY A 20 16.62 -21.96 -4.18
N ALA A 21 15.39 -21.58 -3.89
CA ALA A 21 14.29 -22.50 -3.67
C ALA A 21 13.04 -21.84 -4.26
N ALA A 22 12.61 -22.36 -5.40
CA ALA A 22 11.32 -22.08 -6.00
C ALA A 22 10.24 -22.79 -5.16
N ALA A 23 9.17 -22.09 -4.83
CA ALA A 23 7.94 -22.71 -4.33
C ALA A 23 6.77 -22.18 -5.18
N ALA A 24 6.16 -23.10 -5.91
CA ALA A 24 5.04 -22.89 -6.79
C ALA A 24 3.70 -22.96 -6.03
N ALA A 25 2.82 -22.01 -6.40
CA ALA A 25 1.35 -22.05 -6.52
C ALA A 25 0.48 -22.89 -5.56
N THR A 26 -0.54 -22.22 -4.99
CA THR A 26 -1.95 -22.52 -5.31
C THR A 26 -2.81 -21.26 -5.18
N LEU A 27 -3.53 -20.92 -6.23
CA LEU A 27 -4.60 -19.91 -6.24
C LEU A 27 -5.85 -20.51 -5.58
N ALA A 28 -6.39 -19.82 -4.57
CA ALA A 28 -7.76 -20.06 -4.08
C ALA A 28 -8.50 -18.72 -4.09
N SER A 29 -9.05 -18.37 -5.25
CA SER A 29 -9.89 -17.18 -5.41
C SER A 29 -11.28 -17.49 -4.85
N VAL A 30 -11.54 -17.14 -3.60
CA VAL A 30 -12.92 -17.06 -3.09
C VAL A 30 -13.46 -15.66 -3.42
N GLY A 31 -14.06 -15.55 -4.61
CA GLY A 31 -14.78 -14.35 -5.01
C GLY A 31 -16.13 -14.30 -4.31
N VAL A 32 -16.26 -13.46 -3.29
CA VAL A 32 -17.57 -13.12 -2.73
C VAL A 32 -18.19 -12.05 -3.62
N MET A 33 -19.07 -12.47 -4.53
CA MET A 33 -19.85 -11.57 -5.37
C MET A 33 -20.88 -10.83 -4.50
N ARG A 34 -20.62 -9.57 -4.13
CA ARG A 34 -21.62 -8.69 -3.52
C ARG A 34 -22.20 -7.78 -4.60
N THR A 35 -23.47 -7.98 -4.92
CA THR A 35 -24.21 -7.20 -5.90
C THR A 35 -24.36 -5.75 -5.43
N ALA A 36 -23.71 -4.80 -6.09
CA ALA A 36 -23.90 -3.37 -5.90
C ALA A 36 -25.13 -2.89 -6.70
N LEU A 37 -26.11 -2.31 -6.01
CA LEU A 37 -27.22 -1.62 -6.65
C LEU A 37 -26.73 -0.22 -7.05
N ALA A 38 -26.43 0.00 -8.32
CA ALA A 38 -26.03 1.32 -8.83
C ALA A 38 -27.24 2.26 -8.90
N ARG A 39 -27.11 3.48 -8.35
CA ARG A 39 -28.00 4.61 -8.64
C ARG A 39 -27.17 5.72 -9.27
N ALA A 40 -27.71 6.28 -10.36
CA ALA A 40 -27.05 7.22 -11.25
C ALA A 40 -26.32 8.36 -10.52
N THR A 41 -25.00 8.42 -10.75
CA THR A 41 -24.08 9.49 -10.36
C THR A 41 -24.31 10.73 -11.23
N PRO A 42 -24.27 11.96 -10.67
CA PRO A 42 -24.27 13.18 -11.47
C PRO A 42 -23.04 13.23 -12.41
N PRO A 43 -23.18 13.79 -13.63
CA PRO A 43 -22.10 13.78 -14.62
C PRO A 43 -20.93 14.65 -14.15
N GLY A 44 -19.73 14.05 -14.00
CA GLY A 44 -18.47 14.76 -13.77
C GLY A 44 -17.54 14.19 -12.70
N ALA A 45 -18.01 13.26 -11.85
CA ALA A 45 -17.11 12.49 -10.97
C ALA A 45 -16.69 11.21 -11.72
N PRO A 46 -15.40 10.86 -11.79
CA PRO A 46 -15.02 9.52 -12.23
C PRO A 46 -15.74 8.52 -11.33
N ASP A 47 -16.36 7.51 -11.95
CA ASP A 47 -16.96 6.38 -11.27
C ASP A 47 -15.82 5.54 -10.67
N GLU A 48 -15.22 6.07 -9.60
CA GLU A 48 -14.23 5.37 -8.81
C GLU A 48 -15.00 4.33 -7.99
N GLY A 49 -15.30 3.20 -8.63
CA GLY A 49 -15.81 2.03 -7.94
C GLY A 49 -14.85 1.55 -6.84
N SER A 50 -15.28 0.56 -6.08
CA SER A 50 -14.40 -0.12 -5.12
C SER A 50 -13.14 -0.67 -5.82
N PHE A 51 -12.01 -0.68 -5.12
CA PHE A 51 -10.77 -1.28 -5.61
C PHE A 51 -10.20 -2.31 -4.63
N ASP A 52 -9.53 -3.32 -5.17
CA ASP A 52 -8.80 -4.36 -4.43
C ASP A 52 -7.60 -4.80 -5.29
N GLU A 53 -6.38 -4.46 -4.87
CA GLU A 53 -5.17 -4.83 -5.61
C GLU A 53 -4.00 -5.21 -4.70
N MET A 54 -3.03 -5.91 -5.27
CA MET A 54 -1.71 -6.12 -4.66
C MET A 54 -0.72 -5.12 -5.25
N TYR A 55 -0.20 -4.22 -4.43
CA TYR A 55 0.83 -3.25 -4.81
C TYR A 55 2.09 -3.47 -3.96
N ARG A 56 3.22 -3.72 -4.63
CA ARG A 56 4.52 -4.01 -3.98
C ARG A 56 4.44 -5.08 -2.88
N GLY A 57 3.62 -6.12 -3.11
CA GLY A 57 3.42 -7.22 -2.18
C GLY A 57 2.47 -6.94 -1.02
N ARG A 58 1.80 -5.78 -1.00
CA ARG A 58 0.83 -5.39 0.02
C ARG A 58 -0.57 -5.28 -0.57
N ARG A 59 -1.58 -5.74 0.16
CA ARG A 59 -2.97 -5.68 -0.31
C ARG A 59 -3.54 -4.30 -0.02
N ILE A 60 -4.04 -3.62 -1.04
CA ILE A 60 -4.74 -2.35 -0.91
C ILE A 60 -6.21 -2.59 -1.25
N GLN A 61 -7.12 -2.14 -0.39
CA GLN A 61 -8.56 -2.22 -0.63
C GLN A 61 -9.22 -0.87 -0.34
N GLY A 62 -10.22 -0.49 -1.11
CA GLY A 62 -10.94 0.76 -0.93
C GLY A 62 -12.39 0.69 -1.39
N ASP A 63 -13.29 1.22 -0.57
CA ASP A 63 -14.71 1.34 -0.88
C ASP A 63 -15.19 2.78 -0.61
N PRO A 64 -16.04 3.35 -1.49
CA PRO A 64 -16.70 4.61 -1.20
C PRO A 64 -17.68 4.44 -0.03
N VAL A 65 -17.64 5.37 0.92
CA VAL A 65 -18.56 5.41 2.07
C VAL A 65 -19.73 6.30 1.72
N LEU A 66 -20.88 5.69 1.46
CA LEU A 66 -22.13 6.41 1.20
C LEU A 66 -22.84 6.73 2.51
N GLY A 67 -23.12 8.01 2.76
CA GLY A 67 -24.24 8.43 3.62
C GLY A 67 -24.03 8.42 5.14
N GLU A 68 -22.80 8.49 5.66
CA GLU A 68 -22.63 8.79 7.09
C GLU A 68 -22.89 10.28 7.36
N ARG A 69 -23.70 10.59 8.39
CA ARG A 69 -23.98 11.98 8.79
C ARG A 69 -22.66 12.66 9.19
N GLY A 70 -22.21 13.60 8.37
CA GLY A 70 -20.95 14.34 8.57
C GLY A 70 -19.79 13.88 7.68
N ALA A 71 -19.90 12.72 7.01
CA ALA A 71 -19.00 12.33 5.94
C ALA A 71 -19.43 13.06 4.67
N GLY A 72 -18.54 13.90 4.12
CA GLY A 72 -18.79 14.55 2.83
C GLY A 72 -19.05 13.51 1.71
N PRO A 73 -19.61 13.93 0.57
CA PRO A 73 -20.01 13.05 -0.55
C PRO A 73 -18.86 12.32 -1.27
N SER A 74 -17.70 12.21 -0.63
CA SER A 74 -16.42 11.70 -1.17
C SER A 74 -15.60 10.98 -0.09
N ALA A 75 -16.25 10.47 0.95
CA ALA A 75 -15.58 9.70 1.99
C ALA A 75 -15.22 8.29 1.48
N TRP A 76 -14.04 7.82 1.84
CA TRP A 76 -13.51 6.51 1.45
C TRP A 76 -13.07 5.72 2.66
N ARG A 77 -13.31 4.41 2.63
CA ARG A 77 -12.71 3.47 3.56
C ARG A 77 -11.61 2.74 2.83
N VAL A 78 -10.36 3.07 3.14
CA VAL A 78 -9.17 2.46 2.53
C VAL A 78 -8.42 1.63 3.57
N THR A 79 -7.91 0.48 3.17
CA THR A 79 -7.07 -0.39 4.00
C THR A 79 -5.80 -0.79 3.25
N VAL A 80 -4.72 -1.02 4.02
CA VAL A 80 -3.49 -1.67 3.58
C VAL A 80 -3.25 -2.89 4.48
N ASP A 81 -3.17 -4.07 3.87
CA ASP A 81 -3.10 -5.37 4.54
C ASP A 81 -4.22 -5.57 5.59
N GLY A 82 -5.43 -5.10 5.24
CA GLY A 82 -6.61 -5.16 6.12
C GLY A 82 -6.62 -4.13 7.26
N ARG A 83 -5.64 -3.22 7.33
CA ARG A 83 -5.55 -2.19 8.38
C ARG A 83 -5.94 -0.84 7.79
N GLN A 84 -6.78 -0.10 8.51
CA GLN A 84 -7.29 1.17 7.99
C GLN A 84 -6.19 2.21 7.78
N LEU A 85 -6.23 2.82 6.59
CA LEU A 85 -5.41 3.96 6.20
C LEU A 85 -6.25 5.24 6.36
N GLY A 86 -5.74 6.20 7.13
CA GLY A 86 -6.35 7.52 7.23
C GLY A 86 -6.20 8.27 5.91
N LEU A 87 -7.30 8.47 5.20
CA LEU A 87 -7.39 9.21 3.95
C LEU A 87 -8.11 10.54 4.19
N MET A 88 -7.59 11.62 3.64
CA MET A 88 -8.23 12.93 3.69
C MET A 88 -8.37 13.49 2.29
N ARG A 89 -9.53 14.10 2.00
CA ARG A 89 -9.77 14.80 0.76
C ARG A 89 -9.52 16.30 0.94
N ARG A 90 -8.71 16.87 0.05
CA ARG A 90 -8.41 18.30 -0.02
C ARG A 90 -9.55 19.08 -0.68
N ALA A 91 -9.53 20.40 -0.53
CA ALA A 91 -10.51 21.30 -1.15
C ALA A 91 -10.44 21.30 -2.69
N ASP A 92 -9.25 21.06 -3.26
CA ASP A 92 -9.04 20.89 -4.70
C ASP A 92 -9.51 19.53 -5.24
N GLY A 93 -9.96 18.65 -4.34
CA GLY A 93 -10.45 17.32 -4.67
C GLY A 93 -9.40 16.23 -4.72
N SER A 94 -8.12 16.56 -4.56
CA SER A 94 -7.04 15.58 -4.40
C SER A 94 -7.09 14.92 -3.01
N TYR A 95 -6.29 13.88 -2.83
CA TYR A 95 -6.21 13.10 -1.61
C TYR A 95 -4.80 13.17 -1.00
N LEU A 96 -4.75 13.02 0.32
CA LEU A 96 -3.53 12.80 1.10
C LEU A 96 -3.77 11.68 2.11
N THR A 97 -2.70 11.16 2.69
CA THR A 97 -2.80 10.16 3.75
C THR A 97 -2.19 10.66 5.06
N MET A 98 -2.50 10.02 6.18
CA MET A 98 -1.79 10.30 7.44
C MET A 98 -0.33 9.83 7.42
N VAL A 99 0.03 8.90 6.53
CA VAL A 99 1.42 8.43 6.34
C VAL A 99 2.22 9.45 5.53
N ASP A 100 1.61 9.96 4.46
CA ASP A 100 2.16 11.02 3.61
C ASP A 100 1.20 12.23 3.59
N HIS A 101 1.42 13.12 4.55
CA HIS A 101 0.54 14.27 4.79
C HIS A 101 0.78 15.43 3.81
N TYR A 102 1.94 15.44 3.16
CA TYR A 102 2.34 16.52 2.25
C TYR A 102 2.08 16.17 0.78
N GLY A 103 2.03 14.88 0.44
CA GLY A 103 1.63 14.39 -0.87
C GLY A 103 0.24 14.88 -1.31
N SER A 104 0.08 15.01 -2.62
CA SER A 104 -1.19 15.33 -3.30
C SER A 104 -1.41 14.31 -4.39
N TYR A 105 -2.49 13.54 -4.27
CA TYR A 105 -2.80 12.44 -5.17
C TYR A 105 -4.15 12.64 -5.85
N GLU A 106 -4.23 12.40 -7.14
CA GLU A 106 -5.47 12.61 -7.90
C GLU A 106 -6.60 11.66 -7.46
N THR A 107 -6.26 10.45 -7.00
CA THR A 107 -7.23 9.40 -6.64
C THR A 107 -6.91 8.77 -5.27
N PRO A 108 -7.90 8.16 -4.60
CA PRO A 108 -7.69 7.42 -3.35
C PRO A 108 -6.71 6.25 -3.52
N LEU A 109 -6.76 5.57 -4.67
CA LEU A 109 -5.85 4.47 -4.96
C LEU A 109 -4.41 4.97 -5.10
N ALA A 110 -4.20 6.12 -5.77
CA ALA A 110 -2.87 6.72 -5.88
C ALA A 110 -2.32 7.12 -4.50
N ALA A 111 -3.16 7.69 -3.63
CA ALA A 111 -2.79 8.00 -2.25
C ALA A 111 -2.42 6.74 -1.46
N ALA A 112 -3.16 5.64 -1.63
CA ALA A 112 -2.87 4.37 -0.97
C ALA A 112 -1.55 3.75 -1.43
N ARG A 113 -1.23 3.84 -2.72
CA ARG A 113 0.07 3.43 -3.27
C ARG A 113 1.21 4.28 -2.69
N GLY A 114 1.03 5.59 -2.61
CA GLY A 114 1.98 6.50 -1.96
C GLY A 114 2.24 6.12 -0.50
N ALA A 115 1.18 5.79 0.27
CA ALA A 115 1.35 5.30 1.63
C ALA A 115 2.10 3.96 1.70
N VAL A 116 1.89 3.03 0.77
CA VAL A 116 2.68 1.80 0.69
C VAL A 116 4.14 2.10 0.41
N ASP A 117 4.42 3.05 -0.47
CA ASP A 117 5.78 3.48 -0.80
C ASP A 117 6.50 4.05 0.43
N GLU A 118 5.84 4.91 1.20
CA GLU A 118 6.38 5.47 2.45
C GLU A 118 6.54 4.45 3.58
N LEU A 119 5.62 3.50 3.73
CA LEU A 119 5.71 2.44 4.75
C LEU A 119 6.85 1.45 4.47
N GLY A 120 7.21 1.27 3.20
CA GLY A 120 8.18 0.27 2.77
C GLY A 120 7.78 -1.15 3.21
N VAL A 121 8.80 -2.00 3.42
CA VAL A 121 8.60 -3.45 3.67
C VAL A 121 8.41 -3.81 5.14
N THR A 122 8.78 -2.94 6.08
CA THR A 122 8.81 -3.25 7.52
C THR A 122 7.67 -2.61 8.31
N ALA A 123 7.22 -1.42 7.92
CA ALA A 123 6.23 -0.68 8.69
C ALA A 123 4.80 -1.14 8.40
N ARG A 124 3.94 -1.07 9.43
CA ARG A 124 2.52 -1.42 9.35
C ARG A 124 1.70 -0.32 10.00
N LEU A 125 0.52 -0.08 9.45
CA LEU A 125 -0.47 0.81 10.07
C LEU A 125 -0.87 0.27 11.43
N SER A 126 -1.25 1.11 12.39
CA SER A 126 -1.71 0.64 13.71
C SER A 126 -3.15 0.13 13.69
N GLY A 127 -3.95 0.48 12.67
CA GLY A 127 -5.33 0.02 12.49
C GLY A 127 -6.38 0.73 13.36
N HIS A 128 -6.07 1.90 13.90
CA HIS A 128 -7.04 2.69 14.66
C HIS A 128 -7.93 3.49 13.70
N THR A 129 -9.25 3.33 13.83
CA THR A 129 -10.27 4.28 13.38
C THR A 129 -10.16 5.54 14.23
N HIS A 130 -9.94 6.70 13.60
CA HIS A 130 -10.18 8.01 14.22
C HIS A 130 -11.59 8.50 13.91
#